data_AF-A0A455AY61-F1
#
_entry.id   AF-A0A455AY61-F1
#
_cell.length_a   1.000
_cell.length_b   1.000
_cell.length_c   1.000
_cell.angle_alpha   90.00
_cell.angle_beta   90.00
_cell.angle_gamma   90.00
#
_symmetry.space_group_name_H-M   'P 1'
#
loop_
_entity.id
_entity.type
_entity.pdbx_description
1 polymer ?
#
loop_
_entity_poly.entity_id
_entity_poly.type
_entity_poly.pdbx_seq_one_letter_code
_entity_poly.pdbx_strand_id
1 'polypeptide(L)'
;MASLRAERAAGGPRLPATGAGRPAALRLLLLLGAPFLPTAVLKPQESLAQLLPTPDGLKSEGKTVEEKYETNVVRCWADYKVQMDSIEKDWCDWALISRPYSILRDCLERNAEEFGLGFPNPWAEQIIFETHQIHFANCSLGQPPFSDPPEDVLLAMIIAPICLIPFLVTLVVWRSKDSEAQT
;
A
#
# COMPACT_ATOMS: atom_id res chain seq x y z
N MET A 1 -27.81 -18.95 -43.89
CA MET A 1 -28.42 -17.70 -44.40
C MET A 1 -28.59 -16.80 -43.18
N ALA A 2 -28.07 -15.58 -43.06
CA ALA A 2 -27.61 -14.62 -44.05
C ALA A 2 -26.32 -13.91 -43.56
N SER A 3 -25.59 -13.40 -44.54
CA SER A 3 -24.36 -12.62 -44.45
C SER A 3 -24.68 -11.15 -44.70
N LEU A 4 -24.14 -10.22 -43.90
CA LEU A 4 -23.94 -8.80 -44.21
C LEU A 4 -22.70 -8.36 -43.42
N ARG A 5 -21.50 -8.36 -44.02
CA ARG A 5 -20.86 -7.37 -44.89
C ARG A 5 -20.48 -6.07 -44.16
N ALA A 6 -19.18 -5.82 -44.22
CA ALA A 6 -18.41 -4.77 -43.57
C ALA A 6 -18.66 -3.35 -44.12
N GLU A 7 -18.32 -2.35 -43.29
CA GLU A 7 -17.89 -1.04 -43.78
C GLU A 7 -16.63 -0.58 -43.02
N ARG A 8 -15.62 -0.15 -43.79
CA ARG A 8 -14.38 0.49 -43.35
C ARG A 8 -14.50 1.99 -43.63
N ALA A 9 -14.12 2.82 -42.67
CA ALA A 9 -13.64 4.20 -42.86
C ALA A 9 -12.71 4.50 -41.67
N ALA A 10 -11.39 4.65 -41.77
CA ALA A 10 -10.58 5.64 -42.51
C ALA A 10 -10.91 7.09 -42.10
N GLY A 11 -10.15 7.65 -41.14
CA GLY A 11 -10.19 9.08 -40.85
C GLY A 11 -9.72 9.45 -39.44
N GLY A 12 -8.42 9.40 -39.18
CA GLY A 12 -7.83 10.00 -37.99
C GLY A 12 -7.62 11.51 -38.15
N PRO A 13 -7.71 12.31 -37.09
CA PRO A 13 -7.02 13.59 -37.01
C PRO A 13 -5.71 13.47 -36.23
N ARG A 14 -4.68 14.11 -36.79
CA ARG A 14 -3.31 14.14 -36.29
C ARG A 14 -3.20 14.95 -35.00
N LEU A 15 -2.42 14.39 -34.08
CA LEU A 15 -1.88 15.04 -32.89
C LEU A 15 -1.13 16.33 -33.26
N PRO A 16 -1.37 17.47 -32.58
CA PRO A 16 -0.43 18.56 -32.56
C PRO A 16 0.73 18.20 -31.63
N ALA A 17 1.90 18.01 -32.22
CA ALA A 17 3.17 17.93 -31.51
C ALA A 17 3.55 19.33 -31.00
N THR A 18 3.38 19.55 -29.69
CA THR A 18 4.00 20.68 -28.99
C THR A 18 5.34 20.22 -28.44
N GLY A 19 6.41 20.63 -29.13
CA GLY A 19 7.76 20.62 -28.59
C GLY A 19 7.98 21.82 -27.66
N ALA A 20 9.07 21.70 -26.87
CA ALA A 20 9.64 22.67 -25.93
C ALA A 20 8.92 22.74 -24.57
N GLY A 21 9.58 22.52 -23.43
CA GLY A 21 10.97 22.24 -23.15
C GLY A 21 11.10 21.74 -21.71
N ARG A 22 12.08 20.89 -21.45
CA ARG A 22 12.47 20.49 -20.09
C ARG A 22 13.12 21.70 -19.41
N PRO A 23 12.60 22.23 -18.29
CA PRO A 23 13.40 23.10 -17.44
C PRO A 23 14.40 22.23 -16.69
N ALA A 24 15.64 22.19 -17.21
CA ALA A 24 16.81 21.72 -16.50
C ALA A 24 17.20 22.77 -15.46
N ALA A 25 16.64 22.66 -14.25
CA ALA A 25 16.96 23.45 -13.07
C ALA A 25 16.32 22.67 -11.89
N LEU A 26 16.97 22.08 -10.90
CA LEU A 26 18.22 22.30 -10.19
C LEU A 26 18.89 20.93 -9.97
N ARG A 27 20.09 20.71 -10.53
CA ARG A 27 21.05 19.74 -10.00
C ARG A 27 22.31 20.47 -9.63
N LEU A 28 22.31 21.05 -8.43
CA LEU A 28 23.54 21.52 -7.81
C LEU A 28 23.35 21.49 -6.30
N LEU A 29 23.95 20.49 -5.65
CA LEU A 29 24.50 20.53 -4.28
C LEU A 29 25.21 19.19 -3.97
N LEU A 30 26.05 18.71 -4.90
CA LEU A 30 26.98 17.58 -4.66
C LEU A 30 28.40 18.13 -4.51
N LEU A 31 28.67 18.85 -3.43
CA LEU A 31 30.03 19.12 -2.98
C LEU A 31 29.95 19.44 -1.49
N LEU A 32 30.24 18.47 -0.63
CA LEU A 32 30.84 18.64 0.70
C LEU A 32 31.07 17.23 1.31
N GLY A 33 32.35 16.82 1.36
CA GLY A 33 32.83 15.89 2.39
C GLY A 33 32.90 14.39 2.07
N ALA A 34 33.85 13.97 1.23
CA ALA A 34 34.51 12.67 1.41
C ALA A 34 36.02 12.95 1.56
N PRO A 35 36.63 12.54 2.69
CA PRO A 35 37.61 11.47 2.55
C PRO A 35 37.69 10.51 3.76
N PHE A 36 38.35 9.38 3.52
CA PHE A 36 38.83 8.35 4.45
C PHE A 36 37.89 7.21 4.83
N LEU A 37 37.82 6.23 3.92
CA LEU A 37 37.69 4.82 4.29
C LEU A 37 39.09 4.30 4.69
N PRO A 38 39.32 3.77 5.89
CA PRO A 38 40.39 2.82 6.12
C PRO A 38 39.97 1.44 5.59
N THR A 39 40.72 0.93 4.62
CA THR A 39 40.67 -0.47 4.17
C THR A 39 41.11 -1.38 5.31
N ALA A 40 40.14 -1.91 6.07
CA ALA A 40 40.37 -3.08 6.91
C ALA A 40 40.24 -4.33 6.02
N VAL A 41 41.38 -4.84 5.56
CA VAL A 41 41.51 -6.17 4.97
C VAL A 41 41.22 -7.19 6.06
N LEU A 42 40.01 -7.74 6.10
CA LEU A 42 39.73 -8.96 6.85
C LEU A 42 40.09 -10.15 5.96
N LYS A 43 41.21 -10.77 6.35
CA LYS A 43 41.79 -12.00 5.82
C LYS A 43 40.73 -13.12 5.80
N PRO A 44 40.61 -13.93 4.74
CA PRO A 44 39.78 -15.13 4.77
C PRO A 44 40.36 -16.11 5.80
N GLN A 45 39.54 -16.52 6.77
CA GLN A 45 39.89 -17.62 7.68
C GLN A 45 39.27 -18.89 7.07
N GLU A 46 40.07 -19.59 6.28
CA GLU A 46 39.86 -21.01 6.00
C GLU A 46 40.08 -21.78 7.29
N SER A 47 39.01 -22.40 7.80
CA SER A 47 39.11 -23.51 8.74
C SER A 47 38.12 -24.58 8.29
N LEU A 48 38.62 -25.46 7.43
CA LEU A 48 38.04 -26.76 7.14
C LEU A 48 38.52 -27.74 8.21
N ALA A 49 37.62 -28.12 9.11
CA ALA A 49 37.69 -29.40 9.81
C ALA A 49 36.26 -29.95 9.88
N GLN A 50 36.05 -31.05 9.16
CA GLN A 50 34.78 -31.72 8.92
C GLN A 50 34.22 -32.37 10.18
N LEU A 51 32.90 -32.29 10.36
CA LEU A 51 32.11 -33.46 10.75
C LEU A 51 30.72 -33.37 10.10
N LEU A 52 30.45 -34.33 9.20
CA LEU A 52 29.15 -34.58 8.59
C LEU A 52 28.06 -34.82 9.64
N PRO A 53 26.83 -34.39 9.35
CA PRO A 53 25.70 -35.33 9.42
C PRO A 53 24.90 -35.36 8.11
N THR A 54 24.63 -36.58 7.66
CA THR A 54 23.50 -37.06 6.83
C THR A 54 22.56 -36.01 6.18
N PRO A 55 22.53 -35.92 4.83
CA PRO A 55 21.57 -35.10 4.07
C PRO A 55 20.10 -35.54 4.23
N ASP A 56 19.86 -36.81 4.56
CA ASP A 56 18.50 -37.39 4.54
C ASP A 56 17.65 -37.00 5.76
N GLY A 57 18.27 -36.69 6.90
CA GLY A 57 17.54 -36.30 8.12
C GLY A 57 16.96 -34.89 8.03
N LEU A 58 17.74 -33.94 7.49
CA LEU A 58 17.35 -32.52 7.44
C LEU A 58 16.24 -32.26 6.42
N LYS A 59 16.19 -33.05 5.34
CA LYS A 59 15.13 -32.98 4.33
C LYS A 59 13.84 -33.63 4.82
N SER A 60 13.94 -34.71 5.60
CA SER A 60 12.77 -35.35 6.22
C SER A 60 12.16 -34.48 7.31
N GLU A 61 13.00 -33.86 8.14
CA GLU A 61 12.55 -32.95 9.21
C GLU A 61 11.99 -31.64 8.65
N GLY A 62 12.64 -31.06 7.63
CA GLY A 62 12.10 -29.88 6.93
C GLY A 62 10.76 -30.14 6.26
N LYS A 63 10.59 -31.34 5.65
CA LYS A 63 9.34 -31.73 4.99
C LYS A 63 8.18 -31.94 5.98
N THR A 64 8.44 -32.50 7.16
CA THR A 64 7.42 -32.67 8.20
C THR A 64 7.08 -31.35 8.91
N VAL A 65 8.05 -30.44 9.03
CA VAL A 65 7.84 -29.08 9.56
C VAL A 65 6.95 -28.27 8.60
N GLU A 66 7.22 -28.32 7.30
CA GLU A 66 6.42 -27.66 6.26
C GLU A 66 4.98 -28.20 6.21
N GLU A 67 4.79 -29.53 6.18
CA GLU A 67 3.46 -30.16 6.17
C GLU A 67 2.64 -29.83 7.44
N LYS A 68 3.31 -29.75 8.60
CA LYS A 68 2.64 -29.37 9.86
C LYS A 68 2.27 -27.88 9.86
N TYR A 69 3.12 -27.02 9.32
CA TYR A 69 2.82 -25.60 9.15
C TYR A 69 1.59 -25.39 8.26
N GLU A 70 1.57 -26.04 7.09
CA GLU A 70 0.44 -26.04 6.14
C GLU A 70 -0.88 -26.44 6.83
N THR A 71 -0.85 -27.54 7.57
CA THR A 71 -2.03 -28.04 8.30
C THR A 71 -2.57 -27.00 9.29
N ASN A 72 -1.70 -26.26 9.96
CA ASN A 72 -2.12 -25.24 10.92
C ASN A 72 -2.70 -23.99 10.25
N VAL A 73 -2.08 -23.50 9.17
CA VAL A 73 -2.62 -22.33 8.45
C VAL A 73 -3.94 -22.64 7.75
N VAL A 74 -4.12 -23.87 7.24
CA VAL A 74 -5.41 -24.35 6.71
C VAL A 74 -6.48 -24.36 7.81
N ARG A 75 -6.12 -24.73 9.05
CA ARG A 75 -7.04 -24.65 10.20
C ARG A 75 -7.43 -23.21 10.51
N CYS A 76 -6.47 -22.28 10.55
CA CYS A 76 -6.76 -20.85 10.72
C CYS A 76 -7.81 -20.36 9.71
N TRP A 77 -7.66 -20.76 8.45
CA TRP A 77 -8.58 -20.37 7.40
C TRP A 77 -9.96 -21.04 7.53
N ALA A 78 -10.01 -22.31 7.96
CA ALA A 78 -11.28 -23.00 8.23
C ALA A 78 -12.08 -22.30 9.35
N ASP A 79 -11.41 -21.93 10.45
CA ASP A 79 -12.03 -21.21 11.57
C ASP A 79 -12.50 -19.81 11.18
N TYR A 80 -11.77 -19.16 10.27
CA TYR A 80 -12.19 -17.89 9.67
C TYR A 80 -13.46 -18.05 8.83
N LYS A 81 -13.52 -19.06 7.95
CA LYS A 81 -14.70 -19.31 7.11
C LYS A 81 -15.96 -19.55 7.94
N VAL A 82 -15.87 -20.34 9.00
CA VAL A 82 -17.01 -20.56 9.93
C VAL A 82 -17.54 -19.24 10.50
N GLN A 83 -16.65 -18.29 10.83
CA GLN A 83 -17.07 -16.97 11.30
C GLN A 83 -17.71 -16.15 10.17
N MET A 84 -17.12 -16.17 8.97
CA MET A 84 -17.62 -15.42 7.81
C MET A 84 -18.96 -15.94 7.26
N ASP A 85 -19.23 -17.24 7.36
CA ASP A 85 -20.49 -17.86 6.93
C ASP A 85 -21.70 -17.26 7.68
N SER A 86 -21.51 -16.85 8.93
CA SER A 86 -22.57 -16.24 9.75
C SER A 86 -22.93 -14.80 9.33
N ILE A 87 -22.07 -14.14 8.54
CA ILE A 87 -22.18 -12.73 8.14
C ILE A 87 -22.10 -12.55 6.62
N GLU A 88 -22.54 -13.56 5.84
CA GLU A 88 -22.49 -13.58 4.37
C GLU A 88 -23.03 -12.30 3.70
N LYS A 89 -24.13 -11.76 4.24
CA LYS A 89 -24.77 -10.56 3.70
C LYS A 89 -23.98 -9.27 3.92
N ASP A 90 -23.10 -9.28 4.92
CA ASP A 90 -22.42 -8.10 5.44
C ASP A 90 -20.90 -8.16 5.19
N TRP A 91 -20.43 -9.01 4.26
CA TRP A 91 -19.01 -9.15 3.94
C TRP A 91 -18.32 -7.84 3.52
N CYS A 92 -19.07 -6.87 3.02
CA CYS A 92 -18.52 -5.56 2.61
C CYS A 92 -18.52 -4.52 3.73
N ASP A 93 -19.03 -4.84 4.93
CA ASP A 93 -18.96 -3.95 6.10
C ASP A 93 -17.70 -4.24 6.93
N TRP A 94 -16.70 -3.37 6.79
CA TRP A 94 -15.45 -3.46 7.54
C TRP A 94 -15.66 -3.52 9.06
N ALA A 95 -16.68 -2.85 9.61
CA ALA A 95 -16.93 -2.87 11.04
C ALA A 95 -17.27 -4.28 11.54
N LEU A 96 -17.96 -5.08 10.71
CA LEU A 96 -18.33 -6.46 11.02
C LEU A 96 -17.21 -7.46 10.72
N ILE A 97 -16.50 -7.28 9.60
CA ILE A 97 -15.46 -8.25 9.17
C ILE A 97 -14.08 -8.01 9.80
N SER A 98 -13.82 -6.82 10.37
CA SER A 98 -12.50 -6.47 10.92
C SER A 98 -12.01 -7.45 11.99
N ARG A 99 -12.92 -7.94 12.85
CA ARG A 99 -12.60 -8.89 13.92
C ARG A 99 -12.21 -10.28 13.39
N PRO A 100 -13.06 -11.00 12.61
CA PRO A 100 -12.67 -12.30 12.07
C PRO A 100 -11.43 -12.22 11.16
N TYR A 101 -11.29 -11.15 10.38
CA TYR A 101 -10.11 -10.94 9.54
C TYR A 101 -8.83 -10.75 10.37
N SER A 102 -8.88 -9.99 11.45
CA SER A 102 -7.73 -9.83 12.36
C SER A 102 -7.36 -11.14 13.03
N ILE A 103 -8.35 -11.94 13.45
CA ILE A 103 -8.12 -13.28 14.02
C ILE A 103 -7.41 -14.19 13.01
N LEU A 104 -7.82 -14.18 11.74
CA LEU A 104 -7.15 -14.92 10.68
C LEU A 104 -5.69 -14.49 10.55
N ARG A 105 -5.44 -13.18 10.38
CA ARG A 105 -4.09 -12.63 10.26
C ARG A 105 -3.20 -13.04 11.45
N ASP A 106 -3.68 -12.83 12.66
CA ASP A 106 -2.94 -13.14 13.89
C ASP A 106 -2.72 -14.65 14.06
N CYS A 107 -3.61 -15.50 13.53
CA CYS A 107 -3.41 -16.94 13.50
C CYS A 107 -2.29 -17.33 12.52
N LEU A 108 -2.26 -16.73 11.33
CA LEU A 108 -1.20 -16.96 10.33
C LEU A 108 0.17 -16.48 10.83
N GLU A 109 0.22 -15.29 11.43
CA GLU A 109 1.43 -14.69 11.97
C GLU A 109 2.00 -15.53 13.12
N ARG A 110 1.19 -15.92 14.11
CA ARG A 110 1.64 -16.78 15.21
C ARG A 110 2.14 -18.15 14.74
N ASN A 111 1.50 -18.75 13.74
CA ASN A 111 1.99 -20.00 13.17
C ASN A 111 3.30 -19.80 12.40
N ALA A 112 3.50 -18.66 11.73
CA ALA A 112 4.79 -18.37 11.12
C ALA A 112 5.88 -18.27 12.19
N GLU A 113 5.63 -17.53 13.27
CA GLU A 113 6.55 -17.39 14.41
C GLU A 113 6.87 -18.72 15.09
N GLU A 114 5.87 -19.55 15.40
CA GLU A 114 6.05 -20.86 16.07
C GLU A 114 6.93 -21.81 15.25
N PHE A 115 6.87 -21.71 13.92
CA PHE A 115 7.64 -22.53 13.00
C PHE A 115 8.94 -21.87 12.53
N GLY A 116 9.27 -20.68 13.04
CA GLY A 116 10.48 -19.95 12.67
C GLY A 116 10.48 -19.40 11.23
N LEU A 117 9.30 -19.20 10.66
CA LEU A 117 9.08 -18.66 9.32
C LEU A 117 8.82 -17.15 9.39
N GLY A 118 9.20 -16.45 8.31
CA GLY A 118 8.84 -15.04 8.15
C GLY A 118 7.35 -14.85 7.87
N PHE A 119 6.82 -13.69 8.27
CA PHE A 119 5.49 -13.22 7.88
C PHE A 119 5.60 -11.88 7.14
N PRO A 120 4.95 -11.69 5.99
CA PRO A 120 4.18 -12.70 5.24
C PRO A 120 5.07 -13.77 4.57
N ASN A 121 4.46 -14.89 4.20
CA ASN A 121 5.06 -15.97 3.41
C ASN A 121 4.07 -16.51 2.36
N PRO A 122 4.48 -17.37 1.41
CA PRO A 122 3.63 -17.77 0.29
C PRO A 122 2.30 -18.43 0.69
N TRP A 123 2.31 -19.25 1.74
CA TRP A 123 1.09 -19.89 2.26
C TRP A 123 0.13 -18.87 2.87
N ALA A 124 0.64 -17.96 3.68
CA ALA A 124 -0.16 -16.87 4.24
C ALA A 124 -0.72 -15.94 3.14
N GLU A 125 0.10 -15.60 2.14
CA GLU A 125 -0.30 -14.77 1.01
C GLU A 125 -1.42 -15.43 0.19
N GLN A 126 -1.31 -16.74 -0.08
CA GLN A 126 -2.36 -17.49 -0.77
C GLN A 126 -3.69 -17.46 0.00
N ILE A 127 -3.66 -17.74 1.31
CA ILE A 127 -4.87 -17.72 2.15
C ILE A 127 -5.52 -16.33 2.17
N ILE A 128 -4.71 -15.27 2.29
CA ILE A 128 -5.23 -13.90 2.24
C ILE A 128 -5.83 -13.62 0.87
N PHE A 129 -5.16 -13.99 -0.22
CA PHE A 129 -5.67 -13.78 -1.56
C PHE A 129 -6.99 -14.53 -1.82
N GLU A 130 -7.08 -15.81 -1.45
CA GLU A 130 -8.32 -16.60 -1.54
C GLU A 130 -9.45 -15.98 -0.70
N THR A 131 -9.12 -15.48 0.49
CA THR A 131 -10.07 -14.78 1.35
C THR A 131 -10.68 -13.57 0.64
N HIS A 132 -9.86 -12.74 0.00
CA HIS A 132 -10.32 -11.59 -0.78
C HIS A 132 -11.15 -12.00 -1.99
N GLN A 133 -10.77 -13.05 -2.71
CA GLN A 133 -11.53 -13.53 -3.87
C GLN A 133 -12.90 -14.11 -3.52
N ILE A 134 -13.01 -14.79 -2.38
CA ILE A 134 -14.26 -15.45 -1.98
C ILE A 134 -15.21 -14.45 -1.32
N HIS A 135 -14.72 -13.68 -0.35
CA HIS A 135 -15.59 -12.87 0.50
C HIS A 135 -15.71 -11.42 0.01
N PHE A 136 -14.71 -10.89 -0.71
CA PHE A 136 -14.61 -9.46 -1.01
C PHE A 136 -14.63 -9.13 -2.52
N ALA A 137 -14.74 -10.12 -3.42
CA ALA A 137 -14.70 -9.88 -4.86
C ALA A 137 -15.76 -8.92 -5.39
N ASN A 138 -16.92 -8.84 -4.73
CA ASN A 138 -18.02 -7.96 -5.12
C ASN A 138 -18.12 -6.70 -4.24
N CYS A 139 -17.17 -6.47 -3.34
CA CYS A 139 -17.17 -5.28 -2.50
C CYS A 139 -16.59 -4.10 -3.27
N SER A 140 -17.35 -3.02 -3.32
CA SER A 140 -16.84 -1.74 -3.80
C SER A 140 -16.24 -0.97 -2.62
N LEU A 141 -14.97 -0.61 -2.73
CA LEU A 141 -14.41 0.41 -1.84
C LEU A 141 -15.16 1.71 -2.10
N GLY A 142 -15.89 2.21 -1.11
CA GLY A 142 -16.35 3.59 -1.11
C GLY A 142 -15.16 4.56 -1.24
N GLN A 143 -15.44 5.85 -1.38
CA GLN A 143 -14.40 6.88 -1.35
C GLN A 143 -13.48 6.63 -0.13
N PRO A 144 -12.17 6.38 -0.35
CA PRO A 144 -11.25 6.22 0.75
C PRO A 144 -11.39 7.40 1.71
N PRO A 145 -11.49 7.19 3.04
CA PRO A 145 -11.67 8.28 4.00
C PRO A 145 -10.51 9.30 3.98
N PHE A 146 -9.37 8.91 3.39
CA PHE A 146 -8.19 9.73 3.17
C PHE A 146 -7.99 10.11 1.70
N SER A 147 -9.08 10.32 0.96
CA SER A 147 -8.97 10.91 -0.37
C SER A 147 -8.81 12.42 -0.23
N ASP A 148 -7.86 12.99 -0.96
CA ASP A 148 -7.75 14.44 -1.07
C ASP A 148 -9.07 15.00 -1.62
N PRO A 149 -9.53 16.17 -1.13
CA PRO A 149 -10.70 16.82 -1.70
C PRO A 149 -10.45 17.16 -3.18
N PRO A 150 -11.50 17.25 -4.02
CA PRO A 150 -11.37 17.66 -5.41
C PRO A 150 -10.54 18.95 -5.54
N GLU A 151 -9.71 19.04 -6.57
CA GLU A 151 -8.75 20.14 -6.77
C GLU A 151 -9.42 21.52 -6.66
N ASP A 152 -10.62 21.68 -7.22
CA ASP A 152 -11.39 22.92 -7.17
C ASP A 152 -11.79 23.32 -5.74
N VAL A 153 -12.16 22.34 -4.90
CA VAL A 153 -12.55 22.56 -3.50
C VAL A 153 -11.31 22.90 -2.67
N LEU A 154 -10.21 22.17 -2.88
CA LEU A 154 -8.93 22.45 -2.25
C LEU A 154 -8.46 23.88 -2.57
N LEU A 155 -8.53 24.26 -3.84
CA LEU A 155 -8.17 25.60 -4.30
C LEU A 155 -9.06 26.66 -3.66
N ALA A 156 -10.37 26.45 -3.59
CA ALA A 156 -11.29 27.36 -2.93
C ALA A 156 -10.96 27.54 -1.43
N MET A 157 -10.62 26.46 -0.73
CA MET A 157 -10.20 26.51 0.69
C MET A 157 -8.88 27.26 0.89
N ILE A 158 -8.00 27.29 -0.11
CA ILE A 158 -6.74 28.05 -0.07
C ILE A 158 -6.97 29.53 -0.40
N ILE A 159 -7.76 29.83 -1.45
CA ILE A 159 -8.01 31.20 -1.91
C ILE A 159 -8.87 31.97 -0.89
N ALA A 160 -9.85 31.32 -0.25
CA ALA A 160 -10.74 31.96 0.70
C ALA A 160 -10.00 32.71 1.86
N PRO A 161 -9.09 32.09 2.64
CA PRO A 161 -8.35 32.80 3.67
C PRO A 161 -7.39 33.86 3.09
N ILE A 162 -6.78 33.61 1.93
CA ILE A 162 -5.89 34.58 1.27
C ILE A 162 -6.64 35.87 0.91
N CYS A 163 -7.91 35.78 0.49
CA CYS A 163 -8.72 36.95 0.17
C CYS A 163 -9.40 37.57 1.39
N LEU A 164 -9.89 36.75 2.33
CA LEU A 164 -10.64 37.23 3.50
C LEU A 164 -9.75 37.97 4.51
N ILE A 165 -8.54 37.49 4.76
CA ILE A 165 -7.64 38.12 5.74
C ILE A 165 -7.32 39.59 5.38
N PRO A 166 -6.81 39.93 4.17
CA PRO A 166 -6.53 41.32 3.83
C PRO A 166 -7.81 42.17 3.77
N PHE A 167 -8.95 41.59 3.34
CA PHE A 167 -10.24 42.29 3.39
C PHE A 167 -10.61 42.69 4.82
N LEU A 168 -10.56 41.76 5.77
CA LEU A 168 -10.86 42.05 7.17
C LEU A 168 -9.86 43.04 7.78
N VAL A 169 -8.56 42.90 7.49
CA VAL A 169 -7.52 43.84 7.96
C VAL A 169 -7.79 45.26 7.46
N THR A 170 -8.11 45.43 6.17
CA THR A 170 -8.41 46.76 5.61
C THR A 170 -9.68 47.36 6.22
N LEU A 171 -10.72 46.55 6.47
CA LEU A 171 -11.92 47.00 7.16
C LEU A 171 -11.65 47.46 8.59
N VAL A 172 -10.83 46.72 9.34
CA VAL A 172 -10.46 47.09 10.71
C VAL A 172 -9.66 48.39 10.73
N VAL A 173 -8.66 48.53 9.86
CA VAL A 173 -7.85 49.76 9.73
C VAL A 173 -8.70 50.96 9.34
N TRP A 174 -9.66 50.76 8.42
CA TRP A 174 -10.55 51.84 8.01
C TRP A 174 -11.46 52.27 9.18
N ARG A 175 -12.08 51.32 9.89
CA ARG A 175 -12.91 51.61 11.06
C ARG A 175 -12.15 52.21 12.23
N SER A 176 -10.89 51.81 12.45
CA SER A 176 -10.08 52.42 13.51
C SER A 176 -9.76 53.88 13.18
N LYS A 177 -9.49 54.21 11.91
CA LYS A 177 -9.23 55.59 11.49
C LYS A 177 -10.46 56.49 11.62
N ASP A 178 -11.65 56.00 11.28
CA ASP A 178 -12.89 56.78 11.40
C ASP A 178 -13.27 57.04 12.87
N SER A 179 -12.94 56.12 13.78
CA SER A 179 -13.13 56.29 15.23
C SER A 179 -12.23 57.37 15.84
N GLU A 180 -10.96 57.44 15.39
CA GLU A 180 -9.98 58.45 15.84
C GLU A 180 -10.35 59.87 15.39
N ALA A 181 -11.02 60.01 14.23
CA ALA A 181 -11.44 61.30 13.70
C ALA A 181 -12.72 61.88 14.37
N GLN A 182 -13.38 61.11 15.25
CA GLN A 182 -14.59 61.49 15.98
C GLN A 182 -14.38 61.85 17.45
N THR A 183 -13.11 61.85 17.93
CA THR A 183 -12.72 62.33 19.28
C THR A 183 -11.99 63.66 19.16
#